data_AF-A0A2R6J618-F1
#
_entry.id   AF-A0A2R6J618-F1
#
_cell.length_a   1.000
_cell.length_b   1.000
_cell.length_c   1.000
_cell.angle_alpha   90.00
_cell.angle_beta   90.00
_cell.angle_gamma   90.00
#
_symmetry.space_group_name_H-M   'P 1'
#
loop_
_entity.id
_entity.type
_entity.pdbx_description
1 polymer ?
#
loop_
_entity_poly.entity_id
_entity_poly.type
_entity_poly.pdbx_seq_one_letter_code
_entity_poly.pdbx_strand_id
1 'polypeptide(L)'
;MADAYDLGFRSLDETEEHDDRRLSVEGSVPSWLSGALIRNGPANFEFGGERATHWFDGLAMLRRYGFDDGTVRYSNRFLRTDAYADAADGETAGEFA
;
A
#
# COMPACT_ATOMS: atom_id res chain seq x y z
N MET A 1 16.00 19.79 4.28
CA MET A 1 15.02 19.14 5.18
C MET A 1 14.10 18.35 4.28
N ALA A 2 13.82 17.08 4.59
CA ALA A 2 12.80 16.34 3.85
C ALA A 2 11.44 17.00 4.10
N ASP A 3 10.67 17.23 3.04
CA ASP A 3 9.35 17.83 3.15
C ASP A 3 8.37 16.79 3.71
N ALA A 4 7.27 17.25 4.31
CA ALA A 4 6.30 16.36 4.95
C ALA A 4 5.70 15.32 3.97
N TYR A 5 5.63 15.65 2.68
CA TYR A 5 5.10 14.76 1.65
C TYR A 5 6.07 13.65 1.23
N ASP A 6 7.37 13.75 1.56
CA ASP A 6 8.36 12.71 1.24
C ASP A 6 8.00 11.37 1.89
N LEU A 7 7.25 11.40 3.02
CA LEU A 7 6.69 10.22 3.66
C LEU A 7 5.80 9.39 2.72
N GLY A 8 5.10 10.04 1.79
CA GLY A 8 4.23 9.36 0.82
C GLY A 8 4.98 8.58 -0.27
N PHE A 9 6.30 8.79 -0.39
CA PHE A 9 7.17 8.16 -1.39
C PHE A 9 8.24 7.26 -0.76
N ARG A 10 8.08 6.90 0.51
CA ARG A 10 8.92 5.91 1.17
C ARG A 10 8.41 4.51 0.84
N SER A 11 9.33 3.62 0.55
CA SER A 11 9.04 2.21 0.34
C SER A 11 8.54 1.56 1.63
N LEU A 12 7.53 0.72 1.47
CA LEU A 12 7.14 -0.30 2.43
C LEU A 12 7.70 -1.65 1.95
N ASP A 13 7.94 -2.56 2.89
CA ASP A 13 8.28 -3.95 2.63
C ASP A 13 7.20 -4.92 3.15
N GLU A 14 7.41 -6.23 2.94
CA GLU A 14 6.43 -7.25 3.32
C GLU A 14 6.16 -7.32 4.84
N THR A 15 7.10 -6.86 5.67
CA THR A 15 6.90 -6.83 7.13
C THR A 15 5.85 -5.79 7.55
N GLU A 16 5.50 -4.88 6.63
CA GLU A 16 4.50 -3.84 6.81
C GLU A 16 3.15 -4.20 6.16
N GLU A 17 2.98 -5.44 5.69
CA GLU A 17 1.66 -6.01 5.40
C GLU A 17 0.89 -6.24 6.71
N HIS A 18 -0.40 -5.91 6.69
CA HIS A 18 -1.30 -6.11 7.81
C HIS A 18 -2.54 -6.86 7.35
N ASP A 19 -3.02 -7.76 8.20
CA ASP A 19 -4.27 -8.48 8.00
C ASP A 19 -5.25 -8.18 9.14
N ASP A 20 -6.48 -7.80 8.75
CA ASP A 20 -7.64 -7.56 9.61
C ASP A 20 -7.39 -6.70 10.86
N ARG A 21 -6.49 -5.72 10.75
CA ARG A 21 -6.09 -4.86 11.87
C ARG A 21 -7.22 -3.95 12.28
N ARG A 22 -7.71 -4.07 13.52
CA ARG A 22 -8.68 -3.13 14.09
C ARG A 22 -8.03 -1.74 14.24
N LEU A 23 -8.67 -0.71 13.71
CA LEU A 23 -8.23 0.68 13.88
C LEU A 23 -8.98 1.35 15.04
N SER A 24 -8.30 2.27 15.74
CA SER A 24 -8.94 3.21 16.65
C SER A 24 -9.75 4.23 15.86
N VAL A 25 -10.96 4.51 16.30
CA VAL A 25 -11.86 5.49 15.69
C VAL A 25 -12.02 6.66 16.65
N GLU A 26 -11.74 7.87 16.15
CA GLU A 26 -12.08 9.12 16.82
C GLU A 26 -13.36 9.69 16.17
N GLY A 27 -14.40 9.92 16.97
CA GLY A 27 -15.74 10.26 16.47
C GLY A 27 -16.63 9.03 16.29
N SER A 28 -17.54 9.06 15.30
CA SER A 28 -18.46 7.95 15.01
C SER A 28 -18.54 7.64 13.53
N VAL A 29 -18.45 6.35 13.18
CA VAL A 29 -18.71 5.86 11.83
C VAL A 29 -20.25 5.71 11.68
N PRO A 30 -20.86 6.23 10.59
CA PRO A 30 -22.30 6.10 10.38
C PRO A 30 -22.77 4.65 10.34
N SER A 31 -23.87 4.34 11.03
CA SER A 31 -24.40 2.97 11.13
C SER A 31 -24.83 2.35 9.80
N TRP A 32 -25.15 3.18 8.80
CA TRP A 32 -25.50 2.72 7.45
C TRP A 32 -24.27 2.37 6.61
N LEU A 33 -23.06 2.76 7.01
CA LEU A 33 -21.84 2.48 6.26
C LEU A 33 -21.34 1.08 6.60
N SER A 34 -21.66 0.12 5.73
CA SER A 34 -21.19 -1.26 5.80
C SER A 34 -20.61 -1.66 4.45
N GLY A 35 -19.43 -2.30 4.45
CA GLY A 35 -18.74 -2.71 3.24
C GLY A 35 -17.24 -2.47 3.31
N ALA A 36 -16.60 -2.26 2.15
CA ALA A 36 -15.17 -2.03 2.08
C ALA A 36 -14.80 -0.97 1.06
N LEU A 37 -13.90 -0.06 1.44
CA LEU A 37 -13.17 0.80 0.53
C LEU A 37 -11.86 0.12 0.15
N ILE A 38 -11.65 -0.11 -1.15
CA ILE A 38 -10.39 -0.62 -1.70
C ILE A 38 -9.67 0.51 -2.42
N ARG A 39 -8.38 0.70 -2.09
CA ARG A 39 -7.49 1.66 -2.75
C ARG A 39 -6.31 0.91 -3.35
N ASN A 40 -5.92 1.31 -4.55
CA ASN A 40 -4.69 0.86 -5.20
C ASN A 40 -3.71 2.04 -5.33
N GLY A 41 -2.42 1.74 -5.33
CA GLY A 41 -1.34 2.70 -5.53
C GLY A 41 0.02 2.09 -5.22
N PRO A 42 1.11 2.81 -5.50
CA PRO A 42 2.46 2.34 -5.23
C PRO A 42 2.69 2.20 -3.72
N ALA A 43 3.55 1.27 -3.34
CA ALA A 43 4.01 1.09 -1.96
C ALA A 43 5.49 0.77 -1.83
N ASN A 44 6.14 0.17 -2.83
CA ASN A 44 7.59 -0.02 -2.82
C ASN A 44 8.21 0.61 -4.07
N PHE A 45 9.15 1.53 -3.88
CA PHE A 45 9.87 2.23 -4.94
C PHE A 45 11.32 1.74 -5.09
N GLU A 46 11.72 0.69 -4.39
CA GLU A 46 13.09 0.18 -4.36
C GLU A 46 13.10 -1.32 -4.74
N PHE A 47 13.79 -1.65 -5.83
CA PHE A 47 13.90 -3.00 -6.37
C PHE A 47 15.16 -3.11 -7.23
N GLY A 48 15.74 -4.32 -7.32
CA GLY A 48 16.99 -4.52 -8.07
C GLY A 48 18.20 -3.70 -7.59
N GLY A 49 18.16 -3.16 -6.36
CA GLY A 49 19.18 -2.25 -5.84
C GLY A 49 19.08 -0.81 -6.37
N GLU A 50 18.03 -0.50 -7.13
CA GLU A 50 17.74 0.81 -7.70
C GLU A 50 16.44 1.37 -7.13
N ARG A 51 16.23 2.68 -7.32
CA ARG A 51 14.99 3.36 -6.94
C ARG A 51 14.23 3.78 -8.19
N ALA A 52 12.93 3.49 -8.21
CA ALA A 52 12.00 3.91 -9.23
C ALA A 52 12.14 5.40 -9.55
N THR A 53 12.22 5.70 -10.86
CA THR A 53 12.42 7.08 -11.33
C THR A 53 11.14 7.90 -11.37
N HIS A 54 9.97 7.27 -11.49
CA HIS A 54 8.67 7.93 -11.49
C HIS A 54 7.73 7.36 -10.42
N TRP A 55 6.85 8.19 -9.87
CA TRP A 55 5.89 7.77 -8.82
C TRP A 55 4.88 6.69 -9.26
N PHE A 56 4.75 6.42 -10.56
CA PHE A 56 3.86 5.37 -11.09
C PHE A 56 4.52 4.00 -11.16
N ASP A 57 5.83 3.90 -11.00
CA ASP A 57 6.58 2.64 -11.15
C ASP A 57 6.66 1.82 -9.86
N GLY A 58 6.26 2.40 -8.73
CA GLY A 58 6.30 1.68 -7.46
C GLY A 58 5.38 0.45 -7.47
N LEU A 59 5.87 -0.66 -6.92
CA LEU A 59 5.13 -1.92 -6.82
C LEU A 59 3.77 -1.70 -6.15
N ALA A 60 2.73 -2.26 -6.76
CA ALA A 60 1.35 -2.00 -6.38
C ALA A 60 0.98 -2.67 -5.05
N MET A 61 0.26 -1.93 -4.21
CA MET A 61 -0.33 -2.45 -2.98
C MET A 61 -1.80 -2.07 -2.90
N LEU A 62 -2.63 -3.08 -2.66
CA LEU A 62 -4.03 -2.88 -2.31
C LEU A 62 -4.14 -2.57 -0.82
N ARG A 63 -4.93 -1.55 -0.49
CA ARG A 63 -5.35 -1.24 0.88
C ARG A 63 -6.86 -1.41 0.98
N ARG A 64 -7.31 -2.08 2.02
CA ARG A 64 -8.71 -2.28 2.36
C ARG A 64 -9.03 -1.59 3.68
N TYR A 65 -10.11 -0.80 3.68
CA TYR A 65 -10.77 -0.32 4.89
C TYR A 65 -12.16 -0.94 4.94
N GLY A 66 -12.35 -1.93 5.81
CA GLY A 66 -13.62 -2.58 6.05
C GLY A 66 -14.40 -1.87 7.14
N PHE A 67 -15.69 -1.62 6.89
CA PHE A 67 -16.62 -0.98 7.81
C PHE A 67 -17.71 -1.98 8.19
N ASP A 68 -17.90 -2.16 9.49
CA ASP A 68 -18.98 -2.99 10.03
C ASP A 68 -19.32 -2.52 11.45
N ASP A 69 -20.60 -2.21 11.70
CA ASP A 69 -21.15 -1.78 12.99
C ASP A 69 -20.25 -0.79 13.77
N GLY A 70 -19.92 0.34 13.12
CA GLY A 70 -19.09 1.38 13.73
C GLY A 70 -17.59 1.05 13.83
N THR A 71 -17.18 -0.17 13.49
CA THR A 71 -15.78 -0.63 13.50
C THR A 71 -15.11 -0.44 12.15
N VAL A 72 -13.83 -0.06 12.17
CA VAL A 72 -12.98 -0.04 10.97
C VAL A 72 -11.86 -1.07 11.11
N ARG A 73 -11.68 -1.89 10.07
CA ARG A 73 -10.58 -2.86 9.96
C ARG A 73 -9.74 -2.58 8.72
N TYR A 74 -8.43 -2.64 8.87
CA TYR A 74 -7.46 -2.38 7.83
C TYR A 74 -6.72 -3.65 7.43
N SER A 75 -6.61 -3.87 6.13
CA SER A 75 -5.66 -4.81 5.57
C SER A 75 -4.90 -4.15 4.42
N ASN A 76 -3.65 -4.55 4.21
CA ASN A 76 -2.90 -4.20 3.01
C ASN A 76 -2.05 -5.37 2.54
N ARG A 77 -1.90 -5.48 1.22
CA ARG A 77 -1.10 -6.52 0.60
C ARG A 77 -0.54 -6.06 -0.73
N PHE A 78 0.72 -6.38 -0.98
CA PHE A 78 1.32 -6.24 -2.30
C PHE A 78 0.57 -7.12 -3.29
N LEU A 79 0.29 -6.54 -4.46
CA LEU A 79 -0.29 -7.30 -5.56
C LEU A 79 0.81 -8.18 -6.15
N ARG A 80 0.58 -9.50 -6.17
CA ARG A 80 1.56 -10.48 -6.62
C ARG A 80 1.55 -10.59 -8.15
N THR A 81 1.96 -9.49 -8.79
CA THR A 81 2.16 -9.38 -10.24
C THR A 81 3.51 -9.94 -10.64
N ASP A 82 3.74 -10.15 -11.94
CA ASP A 82 5.06 -10.56 -12.46
C ASP A 82 6.15 -9.57 -12.03
N ALA A 83 5.91 -8.26 -12.17
CA ALA A 83 6.83 -7.21 -11.70
C ALA A 83 7.17 -7.29 -10.19
N TYR A 84 6.26 -7.82 -9.36
CA TYR A 84 6.54 -8.04 -7.95
C TYR A 84 7.46 -9.25 -7.76
N ALA A 85 7.24 -10.31 -8.53
CA ALA A 85 8.09 -11.51 -8.50
C ALA A 85 9.52 -11.18 -8.98
N ASP A 86 9.66 -10.49 -10.11
CA ASP A 86 10.95 -10.04 -10.64
C ASP A 86 11.72 -9.20 -9.61
N ALA A 87 11.04 -8.24 -8.96
CA ALA A 87 11.62 -7.42 -7.91
C ALA A 87 12.06 -8.24 -6.68
N ALA A 88 11.29 -9.27 -6.30
CA ALA A 88 11.62 -10.16 -5.19
C ALA A 88 12.85 -11.04 -5.51
N ASP A 89 13.06 -11.37 -6.78
CA ASP A 89 14.25 -12.08 -7.28
C ASP A 89 15.46 -11.14 -7.48
N GLY A 90 15.30 -9.85 -7.20
CA GLY A 90 16.35 -8.83 -7.30
C GLY A 90 16.54 -8.28 -8.71
N GLU A 91 15.56 -8.45 -9.59
CA GLU A 91 15.53 -7.88 -10.94
C GLU A 91 14.82 -6.51 -10.96
N THR A 92 15.10 -5.71 -11.98
CA THR A 92 14.44 -4.41 -12.17
C THR A 92 13.06 -4.62 -12.80
N ALA A 93 12.00 -4.15 -12.15
CA ALA A 93 10.68 -4.09 -12.75
C ALA A 93 10.65 -3.00 -13.84
N GLY A 94 9.96 -3.24 -14.96
CA GLY A 94 9.90 -2.29 -16.07
C GLY A 94 9.34 -0.92 -15.65
N GLU A 95 10.03 0.16 -16.02
CA GLU A 95 9.64 1.55 -15.71
C GLU A 95 8.91 2.22 -16.89
N PHE A 96 8.02 3.17 -16.57
CA PHE A 96 7.45 4.08 -17.57
C PHE A 96 8.48 5.16 -17.94
N ALA A 97 8.84 5.22 -19.23
CA ALA A 97 9.72 6.26 -19.79
C ALA A 97 8.99 7.57 -20.12
#